data_AF-A0A377M6P1-F1
#
_entry.id   AF-A0A377M6P1-F1
#
_cell.length_a   1.000
_cell.length_b   1.000
_cell.length_c   1.000
_cell.angle_alpha   90.00
_cell.angle_beta   90.00
_cell.angle_gamma   90.00
#
_symmetry.space_group_name_H-M   'P 1'
#
loop_
_entity.id
_entity.type
_entity.pdbx_description
1 polymer ?
#
loop_
_entity_poly.entity_id
_entity_poly.type
_entity_poly.pdbx_seq_one_letter_code
_entity_poly.pdbx_strand_id
1 'polypeptide(L)'
;MLLSVAVTAFLTGVTEPLEFLFMFLAPLLYLMHAVLTGISLFVATLLGIHAGFSFSAGAIDYVLMYNLPAASKNVWMLVVMGLVFFVVYFLLFSAVIRMFNLKTPGREDTKDDVVTSEANSNTEEGLTQLATSYIAAVGGTDNLKAIDACITRLRLTVGDSARVSDAMCKRLGASGVVKLNKQTIQVIVGAKAESIGDEMKKVVARGPVAAASTDSAPVADAPVAKPQAVPNAATIAALVSPVTGEVVALEQVPDEAFASKSGR
;
A
#
# COMPACT_ATOMS: atom_id res chain seq x y z
N MET A 1 -5.10 8.44 10.25
CA MET A 1 -5.08 6.98 9.97
C MET A 1 -4.20 6.21 10.97
N LEU A 2 -2.93 6.57 11.15
CA LEU A 2 -2.01 5.86 12.07
C LEU A 2 -2.52 5.74 13.51
N LEU A 3 -3.16 6.80 14.05
CA LEU A 3 -3.72 6.77 15.40
C LEU A 3 -4.82 5.70 15.57
N SER A 4 -5.70 5.55 14.58
CA SER A 4 -6.77 4.54 14.63
C SER A 4 -6.19 3.13 14.67
N VAL A 5 -5.21 2.86 13.81
CA VAL A 5 -4.52 1.57 13.75
C VAL A 5 -3.78 1.27 15.06
N ALA A 6 -3.10 2.27 15.62
CA ALA A 6 -2.39 2.14 16.90
C ALA A 6 -3.34 1.87 18.07
N VAL A 7 -4.47 2.58 18.14
CA VAL A 7 -5.48 2.38 19.20
C VAL A 7 -6.11 1.00 19.09
N THR A 8 -6.45 0.55 17.88
CA THR A 8 -6.99 -0.81 17.67
C THR A 8 -5.98 -1.86 18.10
N ALA A 9 -4.71 -1.76 17.65
CA ALA A 9 -3.66 -2.69 18.03
C ALA A 9 -3.41 -2.71 19.55
N PHE A 10 -3.44 -1.55 20.21
CA PHE A 10 -3.31 -1.47 21.67
C PHE A 10 -4.48 -2.14 22.41
N LEU A 11 -5.72 -1.88 21.98
CA LEU A 11 -6.90 -2.40 22.66
C LEU A 11 -7.08 -3.90 22.45
N THR A 12 -6.96 -4.37 21.20
CA THR A 12 -7.24 -5.77 20.85
C THR A 12 -6.01 -6.66 20.87
N GLY A 13 -4.82 -6.09 20.78
CA GLY A 13 -3.55 -6.83 20.67
C GLY A 13 -3.18 -7.21 19.23
N VAL A 14 -4.06 -6.97 18.24
CA VAL A 14 -3.80 -7.33 16.85
C VAL A 14 -2.84 -6.33 16.20
N THR A 15 -1.59 -6.73 16.01
CA THR A 15 -0.51 -5.86 15.49
C THR A 15 -0.32 -5.91 13.98
N GLU A 16 -0.92 -6.87 13.27
CA GLU A 16 -0.72 -7.06 11.82
C GLU A 16 -0.88 -5.78 10.99
N PRO A 17 -1.93 -4.95 11.18
CA PRO A 17 -2.12 -3.77 10.34
C PRO A 17 -1.03 -2.70 10.55
N LEU A 18 -0.36 -2.71 11.71
CA LEU A 18 0.77 -1.84 12.01
C LEU A 18 2.05 -2.41 11.41
N GLU A 19 2.27 -3.72 11.55
CA GLU A 19 3.45 -4.41 11.03
C GLU A 19 3.52 -4.39 9.49
N PHE A 20 2.37 -4.49 8.82
CA PHE A 20 2.29 -4.41 7.35
C PHE A 20 2.76 -3.06 6.79
N LEU A 21 2.78 -1.99 7.59
CA LEU A 21 3.29 -0.69 7.17
C LEU A 21 4.79 -0.70 6.88
N PHE A 22 5.55 -1.64 7.45
CA PHE A 22 7.00 -1.68 7.29
C PHE A 22 7.57 -3.06 6.96
N MET A 23 6.83 -4.15 7.15
CA MET A 23 7.30 -5.52 6.88
C MET A 23 7.81 -5.69 5.43
N PHE A 24 7.08 -5.18 4.45
CA PHE A 24 7.47 -5.25 3.03
C PHE A 24 8.41 -4.13 2.58
N LEU A 25 8.46 -3.04 3.34
CA LEU A 25 9.14 -1.80 2.95
C LEU A 25 10.55 -1.72 3.52
N ALA A 26 10.74 -2.25 4.73
CA ALA A 26 11.99 -2.30 5.45
C ALA A 26 12.15 -3.66 6.16
N PRO A 27 12.54 -4.73 5.44
CA PRO A 27 12.72 -6.07 6.01
C PRO A 27 13.67 -6.10 7.22
N LEU A 28 14.69 -5.23 7.22
CA LEU A 28 15.62 -5.08 8.34
C LEU A 28 14.91 -4.59 9.62
N LEU A 29 13.98 -3.64 9.48
CA LEU A 29 13.21 -3.10 10.59
C LEU A 29 12.25 -4.17 11.17
N TYR A 30 11.73 -5.05 10.30
CA TYR A 30 10.93 -6.19 10.72
C TYR A 30 11.73 -7.26 11.46
N LEU A 31 12.95 -7.57 11.00
CA LEU A 31 13.84 -8.48 11.74
C LEU A 31 14.15 -7.95 13.15
N MET A 32 14.41 -6.65 13.24
CA MET A 32 14.64 -5.97 14.51
C MET A 32 13.42 -6.03 15.44
N HIS A 33 12.21 -5.80 14.91
CA HIS A 33 10.95 -6.00 15.63
C HIS A 33 10.83 -7.42 16.18
N ALA A 34 11.12 -8.44 15.37
CA ALA A 34 11.07 -9.85 15.81
C ALA A 34 12.05 -10.12 16.96
N VAL A 35 13.28 -9.58 16.90
CA VAL A 35 14.28 -9.73 17.97
C VAL A 35 13.85 -9.01 19.25
N LEU A 36 13.39 -7.77 19.16
CA LEU A 36 12.92 -7.02 20.33
C LEU A 36 11.71 -7.70 20.98
N THR A 37 10.82 -8.29 20.18
CA THR A 37 9.67 -9.07 20.68
C THR A 37 10.12 -10.35 21.38
N GLY A 38 11.12 -11.05 20.85
CA GLY A 38 11.72 -12.20 21.54
C GLY A 38 12.36 -11.82 22.89
N ILE A 39 13.09 -10.69 22.92
CA ILE A 39 13.70 -10.16 24.14
C ILE A 39 12.64 -9.77 25.16
N SER A 40 11.54 -9.15 24.73
CA SER A 40 10.45 -8.73 25.62
C SER A 40 9.81 -9.93 26.33
N LEU A 41 9.54 -11.02 25.58
CA LEU A 41 9.03 -12.27 26.15
C LEU A 41 10.04 -12.92 27.09
N PHE A 42 11.32 -12.97 26.71
CA PHE A 42 12.38 -13.52 27.56
C PHE A 42 12.50 -12.76 28.89
N VAL A 43 12.48 -11.43 28.86
CA VAL A 43 12.51 -10.59 30.07
C VAL A 43 11.26 -10.82 30.93
N ALA A 44 10.08 -10.94 30.32
CA ALA A 44 8.85 -11.25 31.05
C ALA A 44 8.93 -12.60 31.77
N THR A 45 9.48 -13.63 31.11
CA THR A 45 9.71 -14.95 31.73
C THR A 45 10.73 -14.89 32.86
N LEU A 46 11.85 -14.18 32.69
CA LEU A 46 12.87 -14.01 33.74
C LEU A 46 12.32 -13.32 34.99
N LEU A 47 11.44 -12.34 34.81
CA LEU A 47 10.77 -11.62 35.89
C LEU A 47 9.59 -12.41 36.49
N GLY A 48 9.32 -13.62 36.00
CA GLY A 48 8.25 -14.49 36.46
C GLY A 48 6.86 -13.92 36.20
N ILE A 49 6.70 -13.08 35.17
CA ILE A 49 5.42 -12.47 34.84
C ILE A 49 4.60 -13.47 34.01
N HIS A 50 3.52 -13.97 34.59
CA HIS A 50 2.53 -14.78 33.87
C HIS A 50 1.18 -14.07 33.86
N ALA A 51 0.70 -13.73 32.67
CA ALA A 51 -0.63 -13.21 32.42
C ALA A 51 -1.33 -14.12 31.40
N GLY A 52 -2.58 -14.48 31.67
CA GLY A 52 -3.41 -15.14 30.67
C GLY A 52 -3.88 -14.13 29.62
N PHE A 53 -4.14 -14.59 28.40
CA PHE A 53 -4.81 -13.81 27.36
C PHE A 53 -5.83 -14.70 26.65
N SER A 54 -6.88 -14.09 26.12
CA SER A 54 -7.95 -14.81 25.42
C SER A 54 -7.68 -14.89 23.92
N PHE A 55 -7.31 -13.75 23.31
CA PHE A 55 -7.13 -13.67 21.87
C PHE A 55 -5.71 -13.24 21.47
N SER A 56 -5.29 -12.04 21.86
CA SER A 56 -4.04 -11.45 21.35
C SER A 56 -3.29 -10.58 22.37
N ALA A 57 -3.61 -10.71 23.66
CA ALA A 57 -2.92 -10.02 24.75
C ALA A 57 -2.94 -8.48 24.64
N GLY A 58 -4.06 -7.92 24.15
CA GLY A 58 -4.30 -6.48 24.16
C GLY A 58 -4.65 -5.91 25.53
N ALA A 59 -4.86 -4.59 25.60
CA ALA A 59 -5.24 -3.91 26.83
C ALA A 59 -6.58 -4.44 27.41
N ILE A 60 -7.51 -4.84 26.55
CA ILE A 60 -8.78 -5.45 26.98
C ILE A 60 -8.50 -6.80 27.69
N ASP A 61 -7.67 -7.66 27.08
CA ASP A 61 -7.27 -8.93 27.68
C ASP A 61 -6.55 -8.70 29.02
N TYR A 62 -5.65 -7.71 29.10
CA TYR A 62 -4.96 -7.36 30.34
C TYR A 62 -5.91 -6.99 31.49
N VAL A 63 -6.92 -6.13 31.22
CA VAL A 63 -7.88 -5.69 32.24
C VAL A 63 -8.80 -6.84 32.66
N LEU A 64 -9.30 -7.62 31.70
CA LEU A 64 -10.19 -8.74 32.00
C LEU A 64 -9.47 -9.86 32.75
N MET A 65 -8.19 -10.10 32.43
CA MET A 65 -7.41 -11.20 33.01
C MET A 65 -6.63 -10.83 34.27
N TYR A 66 -6.70 -9.57 34.72
CA TYR A 66 -5.91 -9.04 35.83
C TYR A 66 -6.12 -9.79 37.16
N ASN A 67 -7.36 -10.23 37.43
CA ASN A 67 -7.75 -10.85 38.70
C ASN A 67 -7.80 -12.39 38.65
N LEU A 68 -7.26 -13.02 37.60
CA LEU A 68 -7.29 -14.48 37.51
C LEU A 68 -6.37 -15.13 38.55
N PRO A 69 -6.79 -16.23 39.21
CA PRO A 69 -5.95 -16.95 40.18
C PRO A 69 -4.64 -17.52 39.59
N ALA A 70 -4.62 -17.76 38.28
CA ALA A 70 -3.44 -18.21 37.54
C ALA A 70 -2.51 -17.06 37.12
N ALA A 71 -2.94 -15.81 37.26
CA ALA A 71 -2.13 -14.64 36.93
C ALA A 71 -1.14 -14.36 38.08
N SER A 72 0.08 -13.97 37.71
CA SER A 72 1.12 -13.65 38.70
C SER A 72 0.77 -12.36 39.45
N LYS A 73 1.10 -12.27 40.73
CA LYS A 73 0.91 -11.02 41.52
C LYS A 73 1.65 -9.80 40.94
N ASN A 74 2.65 -10.06 40.10
CA ASN A 74 3.51 -9.04 39.48
C ASN A 74 3.03 -8.60 38.09
N VAL A 75 1.81 -8.93 37.67
CA VAL A 75 1.26 -8.59 36.33
C VAL A 75 1.24 -7.08 36.06
N TRP A 76 1.11 -6.24 37.08
CA TRP A 76 1.23 -4.78 36.96
C TRP A 76 2.56 -4.33 36.33
N MET A 77 3.62 -5.13 36.47
CA MET A 77 4.94 -4.87 35.92
C MET A 77 4.96 -4.94 34.38
N LEU A 78 3.94 -5.56 33.75
CA LEU A 78 3.76 -5.51 32.29
C LEU A 78 3.55 -4.08 31.79
N VAL A 79 2.87 -3.23 32.56
CA VAL A 79 2.64 -1.82 32.16
C VAL A 79 3.96 -1.05 32.19
N VAL A 80 4.78 -1.28 33.22
CA VAL A 80 6.11 -0.69 33.34
C VAL A 80 7.01 -1.18 32.20
N MET A 81 7.01 -2.48 31.94
CA MET A 81 7.77 -3.08 30.84
C MET A 81 7.32 -2.52 29.49
N GLY A 82 6.01 -2.40 29.26
CA GLY A 82 5.44 -1.79 28.05
C GLY A 82 5.92 -0.36 27.84
N LEU A 83 5.99 0.45 28.90
CA LEU A 83 6.52 1.82 28.83
C LEU A 83 8.02 1.84 28.50
N VAL A 84 8.82 0.96 29.12
CA VAL A 84 10.26 0.83 28.80
C VAL A 84 10.46 0.43 27.35
N PHE A 85 9.73 -0.60 26.87
CA PHE A 85 9.81 -1.03 25.49
C PHE A 85 9.29 0.03 24.52
N PHE A 86 8.27 0.81 24.87
CA PHE A 86 7.82 1.94 24.06
C PHE A 86 8.95 2.94 23.79
N VAL A 87 9.70 3.33 24.83
CA VAL A 87 10.84 4.24 24.70
C VAL A 87 11.97 3.61 23.86
N VAL A 88 12.30 2.34 24.14
CA VAL A 88 13.33 1.60 23.39
C VAL A 88 12.96 1.50 21.91
N TYR A 89 11.76 1.04 21.59
CA TYR A 89 11.25 0.97 20.22
C TYR A 89 11.28 2.34 19.56
N PHE A 90 10.76 3.38 20.22
CA PHE A 90 10.70 4.72 19.65
C PHE A 90 12.08 5.26 19.27
N LEU A 91 13.07 5.16 20.18
CA LEU A 91 14.42 5.66 19.93
C LEU A 91 15.13 4.83 18.86
N LEU A 92 15.05 3.50 18.96
CA LEU A 92 15.75 2.58 18.08
C LEU A 92 15.19 2.64 16.65
N PHE A 93 13.86 2.59 16.49
CA PHE A 93 13.22 2.73 15.18
C PHE A 93 13.49 4.11 14.59
N SER A 94 13.36 5.18 15.38
CA SER A 94 13.64 6.54 14.89
C SER A 94 15.08 6.70 14.43
N ALA A 95 16.06 6.15 15.17
CA ALA A 95 17.46 6.19 14.80
C ALA A 95 17.72 5.42 13.50
N VAL A 96 17.21 4.20 13.38
CA VAL A 96 17.40 3.34 12.20
C VAL A 96 16.73 3.93 10.96
N ILE A 97 15.50 4.44 11.11
CA ILE A 97 14.77 5.11 10.01
C ILE A 97 15.55 6.33 9.53
N ARG A 98 16.11 7.15 10.43
CA ARG A 98 16.90 8.34 10.06
C ARG A 98 18.24 7.95 9.44
N MET A 99 18.95 6.98 10.01
CA MET A 99 20.28 6.57 9.55
C MET A 99 20.25 5.91 8.17
N PHE A 100 19.25 5.05 7.91
CA PHE A 100 19.13 4.32 6.64
C PHE A 100 18.15 4.96 5.65
N ASN A 101 17.61 6.14 5.96
CA ASN A 101 16.59 6.84 5.17
C ASN A 101 15.47 5.91 4.69
N LEU A 102 14.96 5.05 5.60
CA LEU A 102 13.90 4.11 5.26
C LEU A 102 12.62 4.88 4.90
N LYS A 103 12.01 4.50 3.77
CA LYS A 103 10.79 5.12 3.22
C LYS A 103 9.55 4.66 3.98
N THR A 104 9.44 4.93 5.27
CA THR A 104 8.22 4.62 6.04
C THR A 104 7.02 5.41 5.51
N PRO A 105 5.77 4.92 5.63
CA PRO A 105 4.58 5.65 5.17
C PRO A 105 4.55 7.07 5.75
N GLY A 106 4.47 8.08 4.87
CA GLY A 106 4.56 9.51 5.22
C GLY A 106 5.95 10.14 5.06
N ARG A 107 6.98 9.37 4.68
CA ARG A 107 8.33 9.83 4.33
C ARG A 107 8.70 9.48 2.89
N GLU A 108 7.69 9.43 2.04
CA GLU A 108 7.84 9.30 0.59
C GLU A 108 8.32 10.65 0.05
N ASP A 109 9.22 10.65 -0.94
CA ASP A 109 9.81 11.88 -1.47
C ASP A 109 8.71 12.80 -2.02
N THR A 110 8.37 13.86 -1.28
CA THR A 110 7.33 14.86 -1.63
C THR A 110 7.64 15.64 -2.91
N LYS A 111 8.79 15.40 -3.55
CA LYS A 111 9.18 16.08 -4.80
C LYS A 111 8.34 15.68 -6.01
N ASP A 112 7.57 14.59 -5.92
CA ASP A 112 6.63 14.16 -6.97
C ASP A 112 5.15 14.33 -6.60
N ASP A 113 4.82 14.93 -5.45
CA ASP A 113 3.44 15.27 -5.06
C ASP A 113 3.26 16.78 -5.06
N VAL A 114 2.86 17.35 -6.20
CA VAL A 114 2.27 18.69 -6.24
C VAL A 114 0.82 18.58 -5.79
N VAL A 115 0.60 18.25 -4.53
CA VAL A 115 -0.69 18.42 -3.88
C VAL A 115 -0.63 19.74 -3.13
N THR A 116 -1.07 20.82 -3.77
CA THR A 116 -1.46 22.01 -3.02
C THR A 116 -2.56 21.59 -2.05
N SER A 117 -2.36 21.89 -0.77
CA SER A 117 -3.21 21.43 0.34
C SER A 117 -4.69 21.84 0.22
N GLU A 118 -5.03 22.69 -0.76
CA GLU A 118 -6.39 23.12 -1.11
C GLU A 118 -7.18 22.07 -1.90
N ALA A 119 -6.51 21.26 -2.74
CA ALA A 119 -7.15 20.27 -3.61
C ALA A 119 -7.62 18.99 -2.89
N ASN A 120 -7.18 18.77 -1.65
CA ASN A 120 -7.52 17.57 -0.87
C ASN A 120 -8.63 17.81 0.18
N SER A 121 -9.27 18.97 0.13
CA SER A 121 -10.45 19.29 0.93
C SER A 121 -11.65 18.45 0.45
N ASN A 122 -12.48 17.93 1.37
CA ASN A 122 -13.73 17.23 1.04
C ASN A 122 -14.86 18.21 0.66
N THR A 123 -14.50 19.43 0.24
CA THR A 123 -15.44 20.47 -0.16
C THR A 123 -15.82 20.23 -1.63
N GLU A 124 -17.05 20.53 -2.02
CA GLU A 124 -17.52 20.34 -3.41
C GLU A 124 -16.62 21.04 -4.44
N GLU A 125 -16.11 22.23 -4.13
CA GLU A 125 -15.18 22.97 -4.98
C GLU A 125 -13.83 22.25 -5.14
N GLY A 126 -13.30 21.69 -4.06
CA GLY A 126 -12.05 20.93 -4.06
C GLY A 126 -12.15 19.64 -4.88
N LEU A 127 -13.25 18.89 -4.74
CA LEU A 127 -13.49 17.71 -5.56
C LEU A 127 -13.70 18.06 -7.04
N THR A 128 -14.38 19.18 -7.34
CA THR A 128 -14.59 19.64 -8.72
C THR A 128 -13.25 19.97 -9.39
N GLN A 129 -12.35 20.65 -8.68
CA GLN A 129 -11.03 21.00 -9.18
C GLN A 129 -10.13 19.76 -9.36
N LEU A 130 -10.21 18.82 -8.41
CA LEU A 130 -9.51 17.54 -8.49
C LEU A 130 -10.00 16.71 -9.70
N ALA A 131 -11.32 16.60 -9.88
CA ALA A 131 -11.94 15.92 -11.01
C ALA A 131 -11.51 16.53 -12.36
N THR A 132 -11.50 17.86 -12.45
CA THR A 132 -11.01 18.58 -13.64
C THR A 132 -9.55 18.26 -13.95
N SER A 133 -8.72 18.22 -12.90
CA SER A 133 -7.29 17.89 -13.03
C SER A 133 -7.08 16.44 -13.45
N TYR A 134 -7.89 15.50 -12.94
CA TYR A 134 -7.88 14.11 -13.39
C TYR A 134 -8.31 13.96 -14.84
N ILE A 135 -9.35 14.69 -15.29
CA ILE A 135 -9.78 14.71 -16.70
C ILE A 135 -8.65 15.24 -17.59
N ALA A 136 -7.98 16.31 -17.18
CA ALA A 136 -6.84 16.85 -17.91
C ALA A 136 -5.68 15.85 -18.00
N ALA A 137 -5.40 15.10 -16.93
CA ALA A 137 -4.33 14.09 -16.86
C ALA A 137 -4.59 12.85 -17.73
N VAL A 138 -5.85 12.50 -17.98
CA VAL A 138 -6.22 11.36 -18.85
C VAL A 138 -6.30 11.74 -20.33
N GLY A 139 -5.94 12.98 -20.69
CA GLY A 139 -5.92 13.44 -22.08
C GLY A 139 -7.11 14.31 -22.48
N GLY A 140 -7.83 14.88 -21.51
CA GLY A 140 -8.97 15.78 -21.70
C GLY A 140 -10.29 15.04 -21.92
N THR A 141 -11.38 15.81 -22.05
CA THR A 141 -12.71 15.26 -22.37
C THR A 141 -12.73 14.48 -23.68
N ASP A 142 -11.89 14.90 -24.64
CA ASP A 142 -11.83 14.31 -25.97
C ASP A 142 -11.30 12.87 -25.96
N ASN A 143 -10.50 12.52 -24.95
CA ASN A 143 -9.96 11.18 -24.79
C ASN A 143 -10.83 10.29 -23.87
N LEU A 144 -11.87 10.83 -23.22
CA LEU A 144 -12.64 10.13 -22.19
C LEU A 144 -13.99 9.66 -22.75
N LYS A 145 -14.22 8.35 -22.76
CA LYS A 145 -15.44 7.72 -23.31
C LYS A 145 -16.43 7.30 -22.24
N ALA A 146 -15.95 6.71 -21.14
CA ALA A 146 -16.80 6.29 -20.03
C ALA A 146 -16.07 6.45 -18.70
N ILE A 147 -16.83 6.78 -17.66
CA ILE A 147 -16.35 7.02 -16.30
C ILE A 147 -17.13 6.11 -15.36
N ASP A 148 -16.45 5.13 -14.79
CA ASP A 148 -16.96 4.28 -13.73
C ASP A 148 -16.05 4.39 -12.51
N ALA A 149 -16.63 4.23 -11.31
CA ALA A 149 -15.87 4.25 -10.07
C ALA A 149 -16.26 3.04 -9.21
N CYS A 150 -15.29 2.54 -8.46
CA CYS A 150 -15.46 1.58 -7.39
C CYS A 150 -15.04 2.23 -6.07
N ILE A 151 -15.08 1.48 -4.97
CA ILE A 151 -14.73 1.97 -3.62
C ILE A 151 -13.33 2.63 -3.57
N THR A 152 -12.34 2.07 -4.27
CA THR A 152 -10.95 2.55 -4.21
C THR A 152 -10.30 2.86 -5.56
N ARG A 153 -11.02 2.64 -6.67
CA ARG A 153 -10.47 2.73 -8.02
C ARG A 153 -11.43 3.43 -8.96
N LEU A 154 -10.90 4.32 -9.78
CA LEU A 154 -11.58 4.95 -10.89
C LEU A 154 -11.29 4.15 -12.16
N ARG A 155 -12.32 3.58 -12.78
CA ARG A 155 -12.24 2.82 -14.03
C ARG A 155 -12.65 3.73 -15.17
N LEU A 156 -11.69 4.09 -16.01
CA LEU A 156 -11.94 5.01 -17.12
C LEU A 156 -11.76 4.26 -18.43
N THR A 157 -12.74 4.43 -19.32
CA THR A 157 -12.60 4.04 -20.72
C THR A 157 -12.14 5.25 -21.51
N VAL A 158 -10.95 5.16 -22.10
CA VAL A 158 -10.32 6.20 -22.90
C VAL A 158 -10.24 5.82 -24.39
N GLY A 159 -10.06 6.81 -25.26
CA GLY A 159 -9.78 6.60 -26.67
C GLY A 159 -8.40 5.99 -26.91
N ASP A 160 -7.40 6.54 -26.24
CA ASP A 160 -5.99 6.17 -26.32
C ASP A 160 -5.30 6.28 -24.95
N SER A 161 -4.79 5.16 -24.45
CA SER A 161 -4.06 5.09 -23.17
C SER A 161 -2.64 5.66 -23.22
N ALA A 162 -2.08 5.91 -24.43
CA ALA A 162 -0.79 6.59 -24.57
C ALA A 162 -0.87 8.08 -24.23
N ARG A 163 -2.05 8.69 -24.37
CA ARG A 163 -2.32 10.10 -24.02
C ARG A 163 -2.52 10.33 -22.52
N VAL A 164 -2.54 9.26 -21.73
CA VAL A 164 -2.74 9.30 -20.28
C VAL A 164 -1.40 9.48 -19.58
N SER A 165 -1.30 10.52 -18.77
CA SER A 165 -0.09 10.83 -18.01
C SER A 165 -0.11 10.18 -16.63
N ASP A 166 0.61 9.07 -16.50
CA ASP A 166 0.74 8.32 -15.24
C ASP A 166 1.39 9.17 -14.15
N ALA A 167 2.35 10.00 -14.52
CA ALA A 167 3.03 10.92 -13.61
C ALA A 167 2.08 11.99 -13.05
N MET A 168 1.21 12.56 -13.90
CA MET A 168 0.23 13.54 -13.45
C MET A 168 -0.85 12.91 -12.58
N CYS A 169 -1.34 11.71 -12.92
CA CYS A 169 -2.29 11.01 -12.05
C CYS A 169 -1.69 10.73 -10.66
N LYS A 170 -0.42 10.30 -10.60
CA LYS A 170 0.27 10.11 -9.32
C LYS A 170 0.40 11.40 -8.53
N ARG A 171 0.81 12.50 -9.19
CA ARG A 171 0.89 13.85 -8.61
C ARG A 171 -0.43 14.36 -8.04
N LEU A 172 -1.55 13.92 -8.60
CA LEU A 172 -2.90 14.28 -8.14
C LEU A 172 -3.37 13.42 -6.96
N GLY A 173 -2.50 12.58 -6.39
CA GLY A 173 -2.79 11.71 -5.25
C GLY A 173 -3.23 10.30 -5.61
N ALA A 174 -3.02 9.84 -6.85
CA ALA A 174 -3.25 8.44 -7.19
C ALA A 174 -2.09 7.56 -6.69
N SER A 175 -2.42 6.52 -5.93
CA SER A 175 -1.45 5.49 -5.51
C SER A 175 -0.91 4.69 -6.69
N GLY A 176 -1.60 4.68 -7.84
CA GLY A 176 -1.13 4.04 -9.05
C GLY A 176 -2.09 4.15 -10.23
N VAL A 177 -1.55 3.97 -11.44
CA VAL A 177 -2.31 3.88 -12.69
C VAL A 177 -2.00 2.54 -13.34
N VAL A 178 -3.05 1.79 -13.69
CA VAL A 178 -2.94 0.49 -14.36
C VAL A 178 -3.61 0.60 -15.73
N LYS A 179 -2.84 0.42 -16.79
CA LYS A 179 -3.35 0.37 -18.17
C LYS A 179 -3.60 -1.10 -18.52
N LEU A 180 -4.86 -1.52 -18.53
CA LEU A 180 -5.20 -2.92 -18.83
C LEU A 180 -5.10 -3.19 -20.33
N ASN A 181 -5.48 -2.22 -21.14
CA ASN A 181 -5.41 -2.28 -22.61
C ASN A 181 -5.28 -0.84 -23.18
N LYS A 182 -5.42 -0.69 -24.50
CA LYS A 182 -5.33 0.62 -25.17
C LYS A 182 -6.46 1.60 -24.83
N GLN A 183 -7.56 1.10 -24.26
CA GLN A 183 -8.80 1.85 -24.06
C GLN A 183 -9.32 1.84 -22.62
N THR A 184 -8.71 1.09 -21.72
CA THR A 184 -9.20 0.86 -20.35
C THR A 184 -8.06 1.10 -19.38
N ILE A 185 -8.23 2.12 -18.55
CA ILE A 185 -7.29 2.49 -17.50
C ILE A 185 -7.98 2.42 -16.13
N GLN A 186 -7.22 2.08 -15.10
CA GLN A 186 -7.66 2.14 -13.72
C GLN A 186 -6.73 3.03 -12.90
N VAL A 187 -7.28 4.07 -12.30
CA VAL A 187 -6.55 4.98 -11.42
C VAL A 187 -6.94 4.66 -9.98
N ILE A 188 -5.96 4.34 -9.15
CA ILE A 188 -6.18 3.97 -7.74
C ILE A 188 -6.04 5.24 -6.90
N VAL A 189 -7.17 5.81 -6.48
CA VAL A 189 -7.22 7.08 -5.71
C VAL A 189 -7.69 6.87 -4.27
N GLY A 190 -7.94 5.62 -3.87
CA GLY A 190 -8.42 5.29 -2.53
C GLY A 190 -9.91 5.61 -2.34
N ALA A 191 -10.34 5.75 -1.09
CA ALA A 191 -11.76 5.86 -0.71
C ALA A 191 -12.54 7.03 -1.34
N LYS A 192 -11.85 7.97 -1.99
CA LYS A 192 -12.45 9.11 -2.70
C LYS A 192 -12.83 8.80 -4.16
N ALA A 193 -12.59 7.58 -4.65
CA ALA A 193 -12.78 7.22 -6.04
C ALA A 193 -14.21 7.45 -6.55
N GLU A 194 -15.22 7.10 -5.76
CA GLU A 194 -16.63 7.28 -6.11
C GLU A 194 -16.99 8.76 -6.24
N SER A 195 -16.66 9.56 -5.22
CA SER A 195 -16.94 11.00 -5.22
C SER A 195 -16.23 11.75 -6.36
N ILE A 196 -14.99 11.36 -6.69
CA ILE A 196 -14.25 11.94 -7.82
C ILE A 196 -14.91 11.53 -9.14
N GLY A 197 -15.32 10.26 -9.30
CA GLY A 197 -15.98 9.78 -10.51
C GLY A 197 -17.29 10.50 -10.80
N ASP A 198 -18.09 10.77 -9.77
CA ASP A 198 -19.35 11.49 -9.90
C ASP A 198 -19.13 12.97 -10.26
N GLU A 199 -18.15 13.63 -9.65
CA GLU A 199 -17.79 15.00 -10.03
C GLU A 199 -17.20 15.07 -11.44
N MET A 200 -16.41 14.07 -11.86
CA MET A 200 -15.93 14.01 -13.24
C MET A 200 -17.10 13.97 -14.23
N LYS A 201 -18.15 13.17 -13.98
CA LYS A 201 -19.35 13.14 -14.83
C LYS A 201 -20.03 14.52 -14.89
N LYS A 202 -20.12 15.24 -13.76
CA LYS A 202 -20.69 16.60 -13.72
C LYS A 202 -19.84 17.61 -14.48
N VAL A 203 -18.51 17.53 -14.37
CA VAL A 203 -17.57 18.42 -15.08
C VAL A 203 -17.65 18.20 -16.59
N VAL A 204 -17.66 16.93 -17.05
CA VAL A 204 -17.83 16.61 -18.48
C VAL A 204 -19.16 17.13 -19.02
N ALA A 205 -20.22 17.12 -18.21
CA ALA A 205 -21.53 17.67 -18.60
C ALA A 205 -21.56 19.21 -18.65
N ARG A 206 -20.68 19.91 -17.92
CA ARG A 206 -20.62 21.39 -17.87
C ARG A 206 -19.80 22.01 -18.99
N GLY A 207 -18.86 21.27 -19.59
CA GLY A 207 -18.09 21.74 -20.74
C GLY A 207 -16.79 20.95 -20.98
N PRO A 208 -16.14 21.15 -22.15
CA PRO A 208 -14.91 20.45 -22.48
C PRO A 208 -13.74 20.90 -21.60
N VAL A 209 -13.00 19.94 -21.06
CA VAL A 209 -11.76 20.18 -20.31
C VAL A 209 -10.59 19.85 -21.23
N ALA A 210 -9.76 20.85 -21.49
CA ALA A 210 -8.57 20.69 -22.32
C ALA A 210 -7.59 19.70 -21.67
N ALA A 211 -6.95 18.87 -22.50
CA ALA A 211 -5.84 18.04 -22.06
C ALA A 211 -4.73 18.91 -21.45
N ALA A 212 -4.15 18.47 -20.34
CA ALA A 212 -2.92 19.11 -19.86
C ALA A 212 -1.84 18.93 -20.93
N SER A 213 -1.18 20.02 -21.32
CA SER A 213 -0.06 19.98 -22.27
C SER A 213 0.98 19.01 -21.74
N THR A 214 1.19 17.91 -22.45
CA THR A 214 2.36 17.07 -22.27
C THR A 214 3.56 17.84 -22.79
N ASP A 215 4.08 18.79 -22.00
CA ASP A 215 5.45 19.28 -22.19
C ASP A 215 6.38 18.19 -21.67
N SER A 216 6.50 17.15 -22.50
CA SER A 216 7.41 16.04 -22.35
C SER A 216 8.81 16.58 -22.64
N ALA A 217 9.47 17.18 -21.66
CA ALA A 217 10.92 17.16 -21.67
C ALA A 217 11.33 15.68 -21.70
N PRO A 218 12.06 15.20 -22.73
CA PRO A 218 12.37 13.79 -22.86
C PRO A 218 13.29 13.40 -21.70
N VAL A 219 12.73 12.66 -20.74
CA VAL A 219 13.53 11.89 -19.80
C VAL A 219 14.12 10.76 -20.63
N ALA A 220 15.44 10.82 -20.80
CA ALA A 220 16.22 9.82 -21.53
C ALA A 220 15.79 8.40 -21.11
N ASP A 221 15.43 7.59 -22.10
CA ASP A 221 15.19 6.16 -21.92
C ASP A 221 16.35 5.54 -21.15
N ALA A 222 16.07 5.04 -19.94
CA ALA A 222 16.94 4.09 -19.30
C ALA A 222 17.01 2.85 -20.23
N PRO A 223 18.21 2.39 -20.62
CA PRO A 223 18.33 1.34 -21.61
C PRO A 223 17.63 0.07 -21.11
N VAL A 224 16.69 -0.43 -21.91
CA VAL A 224 16.13 -1.78 -21.78
C VAL A 224 17.29 -2.77 -21.87
N ALA A 225 17.69 -3.32 -20.73
CA ALA A 225 18.72 -4.33 -20.65
C ALA A 225 18.27 -5.57 -21.41
N LYS A 226 18.97 -5.89 -22.51
CA LYS A 226 18.84 -7.18 -23.19
C LYS A 226 19.21 -8.30 -22.21
N PRO A 227 18.59 -9.49 -22.28
CA PRO A 227 18.97 -10.61 -21.43
C PRO A 227 20.44 -10.95 -21.68
N GLN A 228 21.30 -10.63 -20.71
CA GLN A 228 22.72 -10.95 -20.76
C GLN A 228 22.91 -12.32 -20.11
N ALA A 229 23.41 -13.29 -20.86
CA ALA A 229 23.80 -14.58 -20.32
C ALA A 229 24.94 -14.37 -19.33
N VAL A 230 24.72 -14.72 -18.06
CA VAL A 230 25.73 -14.66 -17.00
C VAL A 230 26.54 -15.97 -17.05
N PRO A 231 27.83 -15.96 -17.42
CA PRO A 231 28.66 -17.15 -17.27
C PRO A 231 28.89 -17.37 -15.77
N ASN A 232 28.67 -18.59 -15.27
CA ASN A 232 28.70 -19.00 -13.86
C ASN A 232 27.52 -18.57 -12.97
N ALA A 233 26.30 -18.86 -13.41
CA ALA A 233 25.15 -18.90 -12.51
C ALA A 233 25.32 -20.09 -11.53
N ALA A 234 25.63 -19.81 -10.26
CA ALA A 234 25.49 -20.80 -9.20
C ALA A 234 23.99 -21.00 -8.93
N THR A 235 23.51 -22.23 -9.06
CA THR A 235 22.11 -22.59 -8.82
C THR A 235 21.77 -22.42 -7.33
N ILE A 236 21.18 -21.29 -6.97
CA ILE A 236 20.83 -20.95 -5.57
C ILE A 236 19.50 -21.56 -5.09
N ALA A 237 18.71 -22.15 -6.00
CA ALA A 237 17.53 -22.94 -5.65
C ALA A 237 17.13 -23.85 -6.80
N ALA A 238 16.84 -25.12 -6.49
CA ALA A 238 16.18 -26.03 -7.42
C ALA A 238 14.66 -25.85 -7.25
N LEU A 239 13.99 -25.34 -8.28
CA LEU A 239 12.54 -25.29 -8.31
C LEU A 239 12.02 -26.70 -8.57
N VAL A 240 11.41 -27.32 -7.56
CA VAL A 240 10.84 -28.67 -7.67
C VAL A 240 9.32 -28.54 -7.81
N SER A 241 8.74 -29.25 -8.77
CA SER A 241 7.28 -29.34 -8.88
C SER A 241 6.72 -30.12 -7.68
N PRO A 242 5.73 -29.58 -6.95
CA PRO A 242 5.11 -30.27 -5.81
C PRO A 242 4.24 -31.45 -6.24
N VAL A 243 3.99 -31.62 -7.54
CA VAL A 243 3.18 -32.69 -8.11
C VAL A 243 3.84 -33.26 -9.37
N THR A 244 3.68 -34.56 -9.56
CA THR A 244 4.04 -35.25 -10.79
C THR A 244 3.01 -34.92 -11.86
N GLY A 245 3.44 -34.34 -12.98
CA GLY A 245 2.54 -33.94 -14.06
C GLY A 245 3.30 -33.72 -15.37
N GLU A 246 2.55 -33.66 -16.46
CA GLU A 246 3.09 -33.34 -17.78
C GLU A 246 3.00 -31.84 -18.01
N VAL A 247 4.09 -31.24 -18.51
CA VAL A 247 4.11 -29.83 -18.87
C VAL A 247 3.44 -29.68 -20.23
N VAL A 248 2.22 -29.17 -20.21
CA VAL A 248 1.42 -28.96 -21.43
C VAL A 248 1.43 -27.46 -21.77
N ALA A 249 1.59 -27.14 -23.05
CA ALA A 249 1.49 -25.76 -23.52
C ALA A 249 0.10 -25.19 -23.24
N LEU A 250 -0.02 -23.89 -22.93
CA LEU A 250 -1.30 -23.28 -22.55
C LEU A 250 -2.40 -23.52 -23.58
N GLU A 251 -2.04 -23.59 -24.87
CA GLU A 251 -2.98 -23.85 -25.98
C GLU A 251 -3.54 -25.28 -26.01
N GLN A 252 -2.89 -26.20 -25.32
CA GLN A 252 -3.25 -27.63 -25.26
C GLN A 252 -3.99 -27.98 -23.97
N VAL A 253 -4.26 -26.99 -23.11
CA VAL A 253 -5.09 -27.18 -21.92
C VAL A 253 -6.54 -27.41 -22.36
N PRO A 254 -7.21 -28.50 -21.94
CA PRO A 254 -8.58 -28.84 -22.37
C PRO A 254 -9.66 -27.90 -21.81
N ASP A 255 -9.27 -26.80 -21.17
CA ASP A 255 -10.14 -25.77 -20.62
C ASP A 255 -10.11 -24.53 -21.53
N GLU A 256 -11.26 -24.19 -22.07
CA GLU A 256 -11.44 -23.09 -23.03
C GLU A 256 -11.08 -21.71 -22.43
N ALA A 257 -11.21 -21.53 -21.11
CA ALA A 257 -10.85 -20.29 -20.42
C ALA A 257 -9.34 -20.09 -20.29
N PHE A 258 -8.55 -21.18 -20.26
CA PHE A 258 -7.09 -21.14 -20.18
C PHE A 258 -6.41 -21.26 -21.56
N ALA A 259 -7.01 -22.03 -22.47
CA ALA A 259 -6.51 -22.18 -23.84
C ALA A 259 -6.78 -20.94 -24.69
N SER A 260 -7.86 -20.21 -24.41
CA SER A 260 -8.04 -18.89 -24.98
C SER A 260 -7.01 -17.95 -24.35
N LYS A 261 -6.05 -17.51 -25.16
CA LYS A 261 -5.18 -16.38 -24.84
C LYS A 261 -6.07 -15.15 -24.64
N SER A 262 -6.62 -15.00 -23.46
CA SER A 262 -7.49 -13.88 -23.11
C SER A 262 -6.64 -12.61 -23.11
N GLY A 263 -6.91 -11.76 -24.11
CA GLY A 263 -6.42 -10.38 -24.16
C GLY A 263 -5.46 -10.08 -25.30
N ARG A 264 -6.00 -10.02 -26.52
CA ARG A 264 -5.45 -9.17 -27.60
C ARG A 264 -6.02 -7.76 -27.45
#